data_AF-A0A931PK86-F1
#
_entry.id   AF-A0A931PK86-F1
#
_cell.length_a   1.000
_cell.length_b   1.000
_cell.length_c   1.000
_cell.angle_alpha   90.00
_cell.angle_beta   90.00
_cell.angle_gamma   90.00
#
_symmetry.space_group_name_H-M   'P 1'
#
loop_
_entity.id
_entity.type
_entity.pdbx_description
1 polymer ?
#
loop_
_entity_poly.entity_id
_entity_poly.type
_entity_poly.pdbx_seq_one_letter_code
_entity_poly.pdbx_strand_id
1 'polypeptide(L)'
;MRIGPAIACLVLAVVPAAGRAQDMREAALAKETLRALQATSFAKHREYCGYIGFDRDGQLRATVAEPGTKAGCDIHRPPGWRLTASYHTHGAFDTDYIGEIPSDTDIESDRDQNINGYVATPGGRFWFVDTVKMEVRQICGPGCLPVAPHFYKAADGPVAQSYTYAELVKRMQE
;
A
#
# COMPACT_ATOMS: atom_id res chain seq x y z
N MET A 1 -46.30 -4.60 -46.33
CA MET A 1 -45.13 -4.23 -45.51
C MET A 1 -45.23 -4.93 -44.16
N ARG A 2 -44.31 -5.84 -43.84
CA ARG A 2 -44.12 -6.40 -42.49
C ARG A 2 -42.72 -6.00 -42.03
N ILE A 3 -42.63 -5.17 -41.00
CA ILE A 3 -41.37 -4.74 -40.40
C ILE A 3 -41.05 -5.77 -39.30
N GLY A 4 -39.99 -6.55 -39.49
CA GLY A 4 -39.51 -7.52 -38.51
C GLY A 4 -38.77 -6.82 -37.35
N PRO A 5 -38.74 -7.42 -36.15
CA PRO A 5 -38.09 -6.79 -35.01
C PRO A 5 -36.57 -6.89 -35.15
N ALA A 6 -35.89 -5.75 -34.97
CA ALA A 6 -34.45 -5.69 -34.86
C ALA A 6 -34.02 -6.31 -33.52
N ILE A 7 -33.25 -7.39 -33.59
CA ILE A 7 -32.59 -7.99 -32.42
C ILE A 7 -31.43 -7.07 -32.05
N ALA A 8 -31.58 -6.33 -30.96
CA ALA A 8 -30.48 -5.59 -30.35
C ALA A 8 -29.57 -6.59 -29.61
N CYS A 9 -28.41 -6.90 -30.19
CA CYS A 9 -27.34 -7.63 -29.49
C CYS A 9 -26.77 -6.75 -28.37
N LEU A 10 -27.13 -7.05 -27.12
CA LEU A 10 -26.51 -6.49 -25.94
C LEU A 10 -25.13 -7.14 -25.75
N VAL A 11 -24.05 -6.44 -26.13
CA VAL A 11 -22.68 -6.87 -25.83
C VAL A 11 -22.40 -6.56 -24.35
N LEU A 12 -22.51 -7.58 -23.50
CA LEU A 12 -22.04 -7.53 -22.12
C LEU A 12 -20.50 -7.49 -22.13
N ALA A 13 -19.92 -6.36 -21.77
CA ALA A 13 -18.48 -6.23 -21.54
C ALA A 13 -18.09 -7.09 -20.32
N VAL A 14 -17.52 -8.28 -20.57
CA VAL A 14 -16.96 -9.14 -19.53
C VAL A 14 -15.63 -8.53 -19.07
N VAL A 15 -15.64 -7.87 -17.91
CA VAL A 15 -14.40 -7.42 -17.26
C VAL A 15 -13.62 -8.67 -16.80
N PRO A 16 -12.32 -8.80 -17.08
CA PRO A 16 -11.56 -10.01 -16.74
C PRO A 16 -11.48 -10.20 -15.22
N ALA A 17 -12.12 -11.26 -14.72
CA ALA A 17 -12.12 -11.64 -13.30
C ALA A 17 -10.71 -11.96 -12.75
N ALA A 18 -9.78 -12.36 -13.62
CA ALA A 18 -8.41 -12.72 -13.25
C ALA A 18 -7.61 -11.55 -12.66
N GLY A 19 -7.77 -10.33 -13.18
CA GLY A 19 -7.07 -9.14 -12.67
C GLY A 19 -7.47 -8.81 -11.23
N ARG A 20 -8.79 -8.76 -10.96
CA ARG A 20 -9.30 -8.51 -9.60
C ARG A 20 -8.92 -9.59 -8.59
N ALA A 21 -8.86 -10.85 -9.01
CA ALA A 21 -8.44 -11.94 -8.13
C ALA A 21 -6.94 -11.84 -7.77
N GLN A 22 -6.09 -11.38 -8.70
CA GLN A 22 -4.68 -11.12 -8.44
C GLN A 22 -4.50 -9.98 -7.44
N ASP A 23 -5.21 -8.86 -7.63
CA ASP A 23 -5.14 -7.69 -6.73
C ASP A 23 -5.54 -8.06 -5.29
N MET A 24 -6.55 -8.93 -5.12
CA MET A 24 -6.96 -9.39 -3.79
C MET A 24 -5.91 -10.29 -3.12
N ARG A 25 -5.24 -11.16 -3.90
CA ARG A 25 -4.16 -12.03 -3.37
C ARG A 25 -2.96 -11.21 -2.95
N GLU A 26 -2.59 -10.22 -3.74
CA GLU A 26 -1.49 -9.29 -3.44
C GLU A 26 -1.79 -8.49 -2.16
N ALA A 27 -2.97 -7.89 -2.06
CA ALA A 27 -3.36 -7.15 -0.86
C ALA A 27 -3.43 -8.04 0.40
N ALA A 28 -3.86 -9.30 0.27
CA ALA A 28 -3.86 -10.25 1.38
C ALA A 28 -2.44 -10.58 1.86
N LEU A 29 -1.53 -10.85 0.91
CA LEU A 29 -0.12 -11.11 1.19
C LEU A 29 0.56 -9.89 1.82
N ALA A 30 0.31 -8.69 1.31
CA ALA A 30 0.81 -7.44 1.89
C ALA A 30 0.32 -7.27 3.33
N LYS A 31 -0.97 -7.49 3.57
CA LYS A 31 -1.57 -7.38 4.91
C LYS A 31 -0.96 -8.36 5.90
N GLU A 32 -0.73 -9.61 5.50
CA GLU A 32 -0.10 -10.63 6.34
C GLU A 32 1.36 -10.27 6.64
N THR A 33 2.11 -9.89 5.61
CA THR A 33 3.52 -9.46 5.72
C THR A 33 3.66 -8.30 6.69
N LEU A 34 2.89 -7.23 6.47
CA LEU A 34 2.92 -6.04 7.32
C LEU A 34 2.46 -6.34 8.74
N ARG A 35 1.41 -7.16 8.92
CA ARG A 35 0.96 -7.60 10.26
C ARG A 35 2.09 -8.27 11.05
N ALA A 36 2.87 -9.12 10.41
CA ALA A 36 3.98 -9.82 11.06
C ALA A 36 5.13 -8.88 11.44
N LEU A 37 5.32 -7.78 10.71
CA LEU A 37 6.42 -6.83 10.90
C LEU A 37 6.15 -5.78 11.99
N GLN A 38 4.89 -5.40 12.21
CA GLN A 38 4.52 -4.27 13.10
C GLN A 38 5.18 -4.35 14.49
N ALA A 39 5.16 -5.51 15.16
CA ALA A 39 5.73 -5.63 16.49
C ALA A 39 7.23 -5.29 16.52
N THR A 40 7.98 -5.76 15.53
CA THR A 40 9.42 -5.47 15.40
C THR A 40 9.66 -4.03 14.96
N SER A 41 8.85 -3.50 14.04
CA SER A 41 8.87 -2.09 13.62
C SER A 41 8.74 -1.15 14.81
N PHE A 42 7.71 -1.37 15.63
CA PHE A 42 7.46 -0.57 16.83
C PHE A 42 8.60 -0.70 17.84
N ALA A 43 9.03 -1.92 18.16
CA ALA A 43 10.10 -2.15 19.14
C ALA A 43 11.45 -1.54 18.72
N LYS A 44 11.67 -1.34 17.42
CA LYS A 44 12.92 -0.82 16.87
C LYS A 44 12.82 0.61 16.36
N HIS A 45 11.65 1.24 16.49
CA HIS A 45 11.37 2.62 16.06
C HIS A 45 11.87 2.91 14.64
N ARG A 46 11.63 1.98 13.71
CA ARG A 46 12.10 2.08 12.32
C ARG A 46 11.18 1.33 11.38
N GLU A 47 11.25 1.70 10.11
CA GLU A 47 10.56 1.02 9.03
C GLU A 47 11.19 -0.33 8.69
N TYR A 48 10.36 -1.24 8.19
CA TYR A 48 10.76 -2.50 7.57
C TYR A 48 10.12 -2.59 6.20
N CYS A 49 10.93 -2.82 5.18
CA CYS A 49 10.53 -2.61 3.80
C CYS A 49 10.89 -3.80 2.91
N GLY A 50 10.16 -3.97 1.82
CA GLY A 50 10.46 -4.97 0.81
C GLY A 50 9.56 -4.85 -0.40
N TYR A 51 9.54 -5.90 -1.21
CA TYR A 51 8.74 -5.96 -2.42
C TYR A 51 7.77 -7.13 -2.41
N ILE A 52 6.66 -6.97 -3.12
CA ILE A 52 5.77 -8.05 -3.53
C ILE A 52 5.86 -8.20 -5.05
N GLY A 53 5.82 -9.44 -5.50
CA GLY A 53 5.82 -9.76 -6.91
C GLY A 53 5.90 -11.25 -7.16
N PHE A 54 6.17 -11.60 -8.40
CA PHE A 54 6.33 -12.97 -8.84
C PHE A 54 7.81 -13.34 -8.85
N ASP A 55 8.17 -14.40 -8.13
CA ASP A 55 9.51 -14.96 -8.14
C ASP A 55 9.81 -15.68 -9.48
N ARG A 56 10.98 -16.32 -9.56
CA ARG A 56 11.43 -17.04 -10.77
C ARG A 56 10.56 -18.26 -11.11
N ASP A 57 9.83 -18.79 -10.14
CA ASP A 57 8.91 -19.91 -10.29
C ASP A 57 7.46 -19.42 -10.59
N GLY A 58 7.29 -18.11 -10.80
CA GLY A 58 5.99 -17.49 -11.06
C GLY A 58 5.06 -17.48 -9.84
N GLN A 59 5.60 -17.60 -8.62
CA GLN A 59 4.81 -17.56 -7.39
C GLN A 59 4.77 -16.14 -6.83
N LEU A 60 3.56 -15.68 -6.49
CA LEU A 60 3.36 -14.40 -5.80
C LEU A 60 3.91 -14.50 -4.37
N ARG A 61 4.93 -13.70 -4.05
CA ARG A 61 5.63 -13.69 -2.75
C ARG A 61 6.01 -12.28 -2.33
N ALA A 62 6.25 -12.12 -1.03
CA ALA A 62 6.93 -10.97 -0.46
C ALA A 62 8.43 -11.31 -0.31
N THR A 63 9.31 -10.36 -0.58
CA THR A 63 10.73 -10.48 -0.22
C THR A 63 10.89 -10.49 1.30
N VAL A 64 12.04 -10.95 1.77
CA VAL A 64 12.44 -10.71 3.17
C VAL A 64 12.50 -9.20 3.39
N ALA A 65 11.99 -8.74 4.52
CA ALA A 65 11.99 -7.33 4.86
C ALA A 65 13.40 -6.87 5.27
N GLU A 66 13.85 -5.75 4.72
CA GLU A 66 15.09 -5.07 5.09
C GLU A 66 14.80 -3.96 6.11
N PRO A 67 15.66 -3.77 7.13
CA PRO A 67 15.48 -2.70 8.11
C PRO A 67 15.82 -1.34 7.50
N GLY A 68 14.91 -0.39 7.63
CA GLY A 68 15.12 1.00 7.23
C GLY A 68 15.54 1.91 8.39
N THR A 69 15.16 3.18 8.22
CA THR A 69 15.33 4.27 9.18
C THR A 69 13.99 4.61 9.83
N LYS A 70 13.91 5.74 10.55
CA LYS A 70 12.64 6.22 11.11
C LYS A 70 11.63 6.62 10.00
N ALA A 71 12.11 7.08 8.85
CA ALA A 71 11.30 7.72 7.81
C ALA A 71 11.83 7.38 6.40
N GLY A 72 12.00 6.09 6.14
CA GLY A 72 12.41 5.60 4.82
C GLY A 72 13.27 4.35 4.87
N CYS A 73 13.35 3.68 3.72
CA CYS A 73 14.19 2.52 3.47
C CYS A 73 14.94 2.63 2.16
N ASP A 74 16.12 2.03 2.11
CA ASP A 74 16.83 1.73 0.88
C ASP A 74 16.85 0.20 0.76
N ILE A 75 16.06 -0.34 -0.17
CA ILE A 75 15.84 -1.79 -0.31
C ILE A 75 16.35 -2.32 -1.63
N HIS A 76 16.94 -3.51 -1.58
CA HIS A 76 17.54 -4.11 -2.77
C HIS A 76 16.48 -4.80 -3.63
N ARG A 77 16.46 -4.46 -4.91
CA ARG A 77 15.59 -5.15 -5.88
C ARG A 77 16.06 -6.61 -6.07
N PRO A 78 15.22 -7.62 -5.83
CA PRO A 78 15.60 -9.01 -6.01
C PRO A 78 15.77 -9.35 -7.51
N PRO A 79 16.89 -9.99 -7.92
CA PRO A 79 17.16 -10.25 -9.33
C PRO A 79 16.24 -11.32 -9.91
N GLY A 80 15.59 -10.99 -11.03
CA GLY A 80 14.73 -11.91 -11.77
C GLY A 80 13.31 -12.04 -11.24
N TRP A 81 12.90 -11.18 -10.31
CA TRP A 81 11.50 -11.07 -9.89
C TRP A 81 10.76 -10.09 -10.80
N ARG A 82 9.47 -10.36 -11.04
CA ARG A 82 8.54 -9.39 -11.60
C ARG A 82 7.79 -8.72 -10.46
N LEU A 83 8.28 -7.56 -10.06
CA LEU A 83 7.70 -6.78 -8.97
C LEU A 83 6.36 -6.16 -9.38
N THR A 84 5.46 -6.06 -8.42
CA THR A 84 4.12 -5.46 -8.59
C THR A 84 3.83 -4.40 -7.55
N ALA A 85 4.39 -4.53 -6.35
CA ALA A 85 4.29 -3.51 -5.31
C ALA A 85 5.52 -3.46 -4.40
N SER A 86 5.76 -2.32 -3.77
CA SER A 86 6.55 -2.23 -2.55
C SER A 86 5.65 -2.50 -1.32
N TYR A 87 6.27 -2.76 -0.18
CA TYR A 87 5.59 -2.66 1.11
C TYR A 87 6.52 -2.05 2.15
N HIS A 88 5.96 -1.32 3.10
CA HIS A 88 6.70 -0.93 4.30
C HIS A 88 5.80 -0.68 5.52
N THR A 89 6.38 -0.83 6.71
CA THR A 89 5.77 -0.35 7.95
C THR A 89 6.29 1.06 8.24
N HIS A 90 5.45 1.96 8.74
CA HIS A 90 5.94 3.06 9.57
C HIS A 90 6.37 2.52 10.94
N GLY A 91 7.28 3.24 11.60
CA GLY A 91 7.89 2.89 12.88
C GLY A 91 6.92 2.90 14.08
N ALA A 92 7.47 3.11 15.28
CA ALA A 92 6.66 3.34 16.47
C ALA A 92 5.83 4.63 16.36
N PHE A 93 4.78 4.74 17.19
CA PHE A 93 4.09 6.01 17.34
C PHE A 93 5.04 7.09 17.89
N ASP A 94 5.04 8.26 17.25
CA ASP A 94 5.90 9.38 17.56
C ASP A 94 5.11 10.68 17.33
N THR A 95 5.05 11.55 18.34
CA THR A 95 4.26 12.79 18.27
C THR A 95 4.90 13.89 17.44
N ASP A 96 6.20 13.76 17.14
CA ASP A 96 6.97 14.76 16.43
C ASP A 96 7.07 14.44 14.92
N TYR A 97 6.28 13.48 14.45
CA TYR A 97 6.34 12.94 13.09
C TYR A 97 4.96 12.52 12.60
N ILE A 98 4.59 12.91 11.37
CA ILE A 98 3.35 12.45 10.72
C ILE A 98 3.55 11.00 10.30
N GLY A 99 3.05 10.08 11.12
CA GLY A 99 3.22 8.63 10.96
C GLY A 99 1.98 7.89 10.48
N GLU A 100 0.82 8.54 10.34
CA GLU A 100 -0.45 7.89 10.01
C GLU A 100 -0.85 7.94 8.52
N ILE A 101 -0.05 8.58 7.68
CA ILE A 101 -0.31 8.82 6.26
C ILE A 101 0.96 8.51 5.45
N PRO A 102 0.90 7.77 4.33
CA PRO A 102 2.03 7.68 3.42
C PRO A 102 2.50 9.06 2.95
N SER A 103 3.79 9.21 2.70
CA SER A 103 4.39 10.43 2.18
C SER A 103 4.15 10.60 0.67
N ASP A 104 4.40 11.80 0.18
CA ASP A 104 4.50 12.07 -1.26
C ASP A 104 5.66 11.30 -1.91
N THR A 105 6.78 11.17 -1.19
CA THR A 105 7.95 10.39 -1.62
C THR A 105 7.63 8.90 -1.85
N ASP A 106 6.69 8.34 -1.10
CA ASP A 106 6.23 6.95 -1.31
C ASP A 106 5.59 6.78 -2.70
N ILE A 107 4.71 7.71 -3.11
CA ILE A 107 4.13 7.67 -4.46
C ILE A 107 5.22 7.84 -5.52
N GLU A 108 6.13 8.79 -5.35
CA GLU A 108 7.16 9.10 -6.34
C GLU A 108 8.11 7.92 -6.55
N SER A 109 8.61 7.33 -5.47
CA SER A 109 9.55 6.22 -5.51
C SER A 109 8.92 4.95 -6.12
N ASP A 110 7.68 4.63 -5.78
CA ASP A 110 6.96 3.50 -6.37
C ASP A 110 6.65 3.74 -7.86
N ARG A 111 6.25 4.96 -8.22
CA ARG A 111 5.97 5.35 -9.62
C ARG A 111 7.23 5.24 -10.48
N ASP A 112 8.36 5.74 -10.00
CA ASP A 112 9.63 5.69 -10.71
C ASP A 112 10.10 4.24 -10.95
N GLN A 113 9.64 3.31 -10.10
CA GLN A 113 9.86 1.88 -10.24
C GLN A 113 8.77 1.14 -11.04
N ASN A 114 7.71 1.83 -11.48
CA ASN A 114 6.52 1.30 -12.15
C ASN A 114 5.81 0.19 -11.33
N ILE A 115 5.67 0.40 -10.02
CA ILE A 115 4.98 -0.51 -9.09
C ILE A 115 3.97 0.27 -8.25
N ASN A 116 3.08 -0.43 -7.56
CA ASN A 116 2.25 0.14 -6.50
C ASN A 116 2.96 0.03 -5.14
N GLY A 117 2.25 0.35 -4.05
CA GLY A 117 2.78 0.22 -2.70
C GLY A 117 1.75 -0.12 -1.64
N TYR A 118 2.22 -0.60 -0.50
CA TYR A 118 1.41 -0.93 0.67
C TYR A 118 2.07 -0.44 1.96
N VAL A 119 1.30 0.27 2.79
CA VAL A 119 1.85 0.88 4.02
C VAL A 119 1.04 0.46 5.25
N ALA A 120 1.72 0.11 6.34
CA ALA A 120 1.11 -0.09 7.65
C ALA A 120 1.57 0.99 8.63
N THR A 121 0.62 1.61 9.33
CA THR A 121 0.91 2.75 10.22
C THR A 121 0.80 2.38 11.71
N PRO A 122 1.30 3.22 12.65
CA PRO A 122 1.23 2.93 14.09
C PRO A 122 -0.20 2.74 14.61
N GLY A 123 -1.18 3.44 14.05
CA GLY A 123 -2.61 3.30 14.35
C GLY A 123 -3.24 2.02 13.78
N GLY A 124 -2.47 1.19 13.10
CA GLY A 124 -2.91 -0.06 12.49
C GLY A 124 -3.72 0.14 11.21
N ARG A 125 -3.56 1.27 10.51
CA ARG A 125 -4.16 1.47 9.19
C ARG A 125 -3.40 0.66 8.16
N PHE A 126 -4.10 0.28 7.11
CA PHE A 126 -3.51 -0.41 5.97
C PHE A 126 -3.82 0.38 4.70
N TRP A 127 -2.79 0.95 4.10
CA TRP A 127 -2.86 1.81 2.95
C TRP A 127 -2.43 1.10 1.67
N PHE A 128 -2.97 1.56 0.56
CA PHE A 128 -2.54 1.24 -0.79
C PHE A 128 -2.10 2.51 -1.49
N VAL A 129 -0.95 2.44 -2.15
CA VAL A 129 -0.37 3.48 -3.00
C VAL A 129 -0.64 3.10 -4.46
N ASP A 130 -1.50 3.87 -5.13
CA ASP A 130 -1.89 3.67 -6.53
C ASP A 130 -1.10 4.65 -7.40
N THR A 131 -0.05 4.17 -8.07
CA THR A 131 0.85 5.02 -8.86
C THR A 131 0.33 5.32 -10.26
N VAL A 132 -0.73 4.63 -10.69
CA VAL A 132 -1.44 4.95 -11.94
C VAL A 132 -2.36 6.13 -11.72
N LYS A 133 -3.08 6.16 -10.60
CA LYS A 133 -3.98 7.26 -10.24
C LYS A 133 -3.31 8.39 -9.48
N MET A 134 -2.10 8.17 -8.98
CA MET A 134 -1.38 9.12 -8.13
C MET A 134 -2.20 9.46 -6.87
N GLU A 135 -2.67 8.42 -6.17
CA GLU A 135 -3.43 8.52 -4.92
C GLU A 135 -3.00 7.47 -3.90
N VAL A 136 -3.19 7.77 -2.63
CA VAL A 136 -3.15 6.77 -1.55
C VAL A 136 -4.54 6.59 -0.96
N ARG A 137 -4.90 5.37 -0.62
CA ARG A 137 -6.20 5.06 0.00
C ARG A 137 -6.07 3.99 1.06
N GLN A 138 -6.82 4.14 2.15
CA GLN A 138 -6.93 3.09 3.15
C GLN A 138 -7.73 1.93 2.55
N ILE A 139 -7.15 0.73 2.58
CA ILE A 139 -7.91 -0.52 2.40
C ILE A 139 -8.76 -0.75 3.65
N CYS A 140 -8.23 -0.43 4.82
CA CYS A 140 -8.94 -0.44 6.09
C CYS A 140 -8.30 0.51 7.10
N GLY A 141 -9.13 1.00 8.04
CA GLY A 141 -8.78 2.05 8.99
C GLY A 141 -8.08 1.56 10.27
N PRO A 142 -8.13 2.35 11.36
CA PRO A 142 -7.44 2.06 12.61
C PRO A 142 -7.78 0.68 13.17
N GLY A 143 -6.77 0.00 13.73
CA GLY A 143 -6.91 -1.33 14.31
C GLY A 143 -7.09 -2.47 13.29
N CYS A 144 -6.94 -2.21 11.99
CA CYS A 144 -6.96 -3.28 10.98
C CYS A 144 -5.71 -4.17 11.03
N LEU A 145 -4.58 -3.56 11.39
CA LEU A 145 -3.29 -4.16 11.72
C LEU A 145 -2.95 -3.87 13.20
N PRO A 146 -1.93 -4.54 13.78
CA PRO A 146 -1.48 -4.24 15.14
C PRO A 146 -1.25 -2.74 15.35
N VAL A 147 -1.70 -2.26 16.50
CA VAL A 147 -1.60 -0.85 16.91
C VAL A 147 -0.40 -0.69 17.83
N ALA A 148 0.39 0.33 17.60
CA ALA A 148 1.55 0.66 18.41
C ALA A 148 1.14 0.97 19.85
N PRO A 149 1.96 0.59 20.85
CA PRO A 149 1.77 1.05 22.22
C PRO A 149 1.66 2.58 22.27
N HIS A 150 0.78 3.09 23.13
CA HIS A 150 0.57 4.53 23.35
C HIS A 150 0.08 5.33 22.13
N PHE A 151 -0.36 4.67 21.06
CA PHE A 151 -0.93 5.35 19.91
C PHE A 151 -2.07 6.31 20.31
N TYR A 152 -1.97 7.56 19.85
CA TYR A 152 -2.98 8.57 20.05
C TYR A 152 -3.51 9.09 18.71
N LYS A 153 -4.76 8.71 18.39
CA LYS A 153 -5.38 8.95 17.08
C LYS A 153 -5.40 10.42 16.63
N ALA A 154 -5.42 11.37 17.55
CA ALA A 154 -5.53 12.79 17.22
C ALA A 154 -4.18 13.50 17.07
N ALA A 155 -3.04 12.81 17.24
CA ALA A 155 -1.72 13.40 17.11
C ALA A 155 -1.47 13.95 15.70
N ASP A 156 -1.83 13.17 14.67
CA ASP A 156 -1.62 13.55 13.27
C ASP A 156 -2.83 14.28 12.67
N GLY A 157 -3.69 14.87 13.52
CA GLY A 157 -4.92 15.51 13.09
C GLY A 157 -5.89 14.56 12.35
N PRO A 158 -6.82 15.11 11.55
CA PRO A 158 -7.75 14.30 10.77
C PRO A 158 -7.04 13.52 9.65
N VAL A 159 -7.09 12.19 9.73
CA VAL A 159 -6.60 11.27 8.68
C VAL A 159 -7.79 10.82 7.80
N ALA A 160 -7.81 11.29 6.55
CA ALA A 160 -8.84 11.01 5.56
C ALA A 160 -8.73 9.58 4.99
N GLN A 161 -9.79 9.09 4.35
CA GLN A 161 -9.81 7.74 3.75
C GLN A 161 -8.85 7.62 2.55
N SER A 162 -8.57 8.73 1.87
CA SER A 162 -7.65 8.80 0.72
C SER A 162 -7.07 10.20 0.60
N TYR A 163 -5.94 10.30 -0.10
CA TYR A 163 -5.29 11.54 -0.49
C TYR A 163 -4.80 11.41 -1.93
N THR A 164 -5.03 12.44 -2.74
CA THR A 164 -4.33 12.63 -4.01
C THR A 164 -2.88 13.03 -3.76
N TYR A 165 -2.00 12.83 -4.75
CA TYR A 165 -0.61 13.28 -4.67
C TYR A 165 -0.48 14.76 -4.27
N ALA A 166 -1.28 15.65 -4.87
CA ALA A 166 -1.25 17.07 -4.53
C ALA A 166 -1.66 17.37 -3.07
N GLU A 167 -2.61 16.61 -2.53
CA GLU A 167 -3.00 16.72 -1.12
C GLU A 167 -1.91 16.21 -0.19
N LEU A 168 -1.19 15.14 -0.56
CA LEU A 168 -0.04 14.65 0.21
C LEU A 168 1.10 15.67 0.25
N VAL A 169 1.49 16.23 -0.90
CA VAL A 169 2.54 17.26 -0.96
C VAL A 169 2.22 18.42 -0.03
N LYS A 170 0.95 18.86 0.00
CA LYS A 170 0.50 19.90 0.93
C LYS A 170 0.58 19.42 2.38
N ARG A 171 0.13 18.19 2.67
CA ARG A 171 0.12 17.62 4.02
C ARG A 171 1.51 17.46 4.61
N MET A 172 2.52 17.15 3.79
CA MET A 172 3.92 16.98 4.21
C MET A 172 4.65 18.30 4.50
N GLN A 173 4.02 19.44 4.21
CA GLN A 173 4.57 20.79 4.46
C GLN A 173 3.99 21.47 5.71
N GLU A 174 3.03 20.83 6.38
CA GLU A 174 2.36 21.32 7.60
C GLU A 174 3.10 20.88 8.86
#